data_AF-A0A6B3SMK8-F1
#
_entry.id   AF-A0A6B3SMK8-F1
#
_cell.length_a   1.000
_cell.length_b   1.000
_cell.length_c   1.000
_cell.angle_alpha   90.00
_cell.angle_beta   90.00
_cell.angle_gamma   90.00
#
_symmetry.space_group_name_H-M   'P 1'
#
loop_
_entity.id
_entity.type
_entity.pdbx_description
1 polymer ?
#
loop_
_entity_poly.entity_id
_entity_poly.type
_entity_poly.pdbx_seq_one_letter_code
_entity_poly.pdbx_strand_id
1 'polypeptide(L)'
;MDSRNESERIDHNNKLTSMPANPWEFDVDLGTSPNEALNRILSIVYEVAKHDADSWPSDNDWRISLPSWFKEKVPELNKEETDQLLASTPRDKWDTLPWEFFSWIDAMRDRGWKWWGYSQSGNLATIVLHIATYPERIDAFREILRAAGVKIEREQYGEIS
;
A
#
# COMPACT_ATOMS: atom_id res chain seq x y z
N MET A 1 -2.86 -19.65 -15.08
CA MET A 1 -2.54 -19.01 -13.78
C MET A 1 -1.22 -18.29 -13.98
N ASP A 2 -1.18 -16.98 -13.74
CA ASP A 2 0.06 -16.20 -13.86
C ASP A 2 1.05 -16.67 -12.78
N SER A 3 2.24 -17.14 -13.18
CA SER A 3 3.26 -17.71 -12.28
C SER A 3 4.41 -16.74 -11.97
N ARG A 4 4.33 -15.50 -12.46
CA ARG A 4 5.35 -14.48 -12.24
C ARG A 4 5.45 -14.13 -10.75
N ASN A 5 6.67 -13.81 -10.32
CA ASN A 5 6.90 -13.27 -8.98
C ASN A 5 6.33 -11.84 -8.87
N GLU A 6 6.29 -11.31 -7.65
CA GLU A 6 5.68 -10.00 -7.37
C GLU A 6 6.35 -8.87 -8.17
N SER A 7 7.67 -8.79 -8.15
CA SER A 7 8.44 -7.75 -8.87
C SER A 7 8.22 -7.79 -10.38
N GLU A 8 8.18 -8.98 -10.99
CA GLU A 8 7.88 -9.13 -12.42
C GLU A 8 6.48 -8.63 -12.78
N ARG A 9 5.51 -8.77 -11.87
CA ARG A 9 4.13 -8.24 -12.07
C ARG A 9 4.08 -6.74 -11.94
N ILE A 10 4.87 -6.16 -11.05
CA ILE A 10 5.00 -4.70 -10.92
C ILE A 10 5.57 -4.13 -12.23
N ASP A 11 6.66 -4.72 -12.74
CA ASP A 11 7.35 -4.24 -13.94
C ASP A 11 6.51 -4.35 -15.21
N HIS A 12 5.81 -5.47 -15.39
CA HIS A 12 5.11 -5.75 -16.64
C HIS A 12 3.63 -5.38 -16.63
N ASN A 13 3.01 -5.24 -15.45
CA ASN A 13 1.58 -5.11 -15.22
C ASN A 13 0.70 -6.00 -16.12
N ASN A 14 0.06 -7.02 -15.54
CA ASN A 14 -0.80 -7.93 -16.32
C ASN A 14 -2.14 -7.32 -16.78
N LYS A 15 -2.42 -6.05 -16.45
CA LYS A 15 -3.67 -5.34 -16.77
C LYS A 15 -4.93 -6.08 -16.31
N LEU A 16 -4.81 -6.92 -15.29
CA LEU A 16 -5.88 -7.77 -14.77
C LEU A 16 -6.49 -8.72 -15.81
N THR A 17 -5.70 -9.14 -16.80
CA THR A 17 -6.10 -10.19 -17.76
C THR A 17 -6.35 -11.56 -17.10
N SER A 18 -5.90 -11.74 -15.85
CA SER A 18 -6.22 -12.87 -14.98
C SER A 18 -6.30 -12.39 -13.53
N MET A 19 -7.04 -13.12 -12.69
CA MET A 19 -7.21 -12.83 -11.26
C MET A 19 -6.46 -13.85 -10.39
N PRO A 20 -5.97 -13.45 -9.19
CA PRO A 20 -5.44 -14.38 -8.21
C PRO A 20 -6.57 -15.19 -7.57
N ALA A 21 -6.24 -16.26 -6.84
CA ALA A 21 -7.24 -17.09 -6.16
C ALA A 21 -8.00 -16.35 -5.03
N ASN A 22 -7.28 -15.51 -4.28
CA ASN A 22 -7.81 -14.71 -3.18
C ASN A 22 -7.58 -13.22 -3.48
N PRO A 23 -8.36 -12.59 -4.37
CA PRO A 23 -8.21 -11.19 -4.73
C PRO A 23 -8.71 -10.26 -3.63
N TRP A 24 -7.94 -9.21 -3.37
CA TRP A 24 -8.43 -8.01 -2.69
C TRP A 24 -8.37 -6.85 -3.68
N GLU A 25 -9.52 -6.26 -3.96
CA GLU A 25 -9.71 -5.30 -5.03
C GLU A 25 -10.00 -3.90 -4.47
N PHE A 26 -9.37 -2.90 -5.09
CA PHE A 26 -9.60 -1.49 -4.82
C PHE A 26 -9.99 -0.82 -6.12
N ASP A 27 -11.21 -0.29 -6.19
CA ASP A 27 -11.56 0.70 -7.20
C ASP A 27 -11.22 2.08 -6.65
N VAL A 28 -10.40 2.81 -7.40
CA VAL A 28 -9.81 4.06 -6.96
C VAL A 28 -9.93 5.16 -7.98
N ASP A 29 -10.04 6.40 -7.48
CA ASP A 29 -9.80 7.62 -8.26
C ASP A 29 -8.38 8.12 -7.99
N LEU A 30 -7.55 8.08 -9.03
CA LEU A 30 -6.15 8.50 -9.03
C LEU A 30 -6.00 10.03 -9.13
N GLY A 31 -7.09 10.77 -9.27
CA GLY A 31 -7.12 12.22 -9.30
C GLY A 31 -6.62 12.83 -10.62
N THR A 32 -6.09 14.06 -10.54
CA THR A 32 -5.73 14.89 -11.70
C THR A 32 -4.42 14.49 -12.38
N SER A 33 -3.54 13.79 -11.66
CA SER A 33 -2.25 13.30 -12.16
C SER A 33 -2.17 11.77 -12.03
N PRO A 34 -3.00 11.00 -12.76
CA PRO A 34 -3.21 9.59 -12.48
C PRO A 34 -1.95 8.72 -12.68
N ASN A 35 -1.13 9.05 -13.68
CA ASN A 35 0.13 8.34 -13.91
C ASN A 35 1.15 8.59 -12.80
N GLU A 36 1.16 9.80 -12.24
CA GLU A 36 2.03 10.12 -11.10
C GLU A 36 1.59 9.37 -9.84
N ALA A 37 0.28 9.34 -9.57
CA ALA A 37 -0.29 8.62 -8.44
C ALA A 37 0.02 7.11 -8.53
N LEU A 38 -0.14 6.49 -9.70
CA LEU A 38 0.24 5.10 -9.92
C LEU A 38 1.74 4.86 -9.76
N ASN A 39 2.59 5.73 -10.32
CA ASN A 39 4.04 5.60 -10.16
C ASN A 39 4.46 5.69 -8.70
N ARG A 40 3.81 6.56 -7.91
CA ARG A 40 4.01 6.64 -6.45
C ARG A 40 3.66 5.31 -5.78
N ILE A 41 2.47 4.76 -6.03
CA ILE A 41 2.06 3.47 -5.49
C ILE A 41 3.07 2.37 -5.86
N LEU A 42 3.35 2.22 -7.16
CA LEU A 42 4.25 1.18 -7.66
C LEU A 42 5.66 1.32 -7.09
N SER A 43 6.16 2.54 -6.88
CA SER A 43 7.49 2.74 -6.30
C SER A 43 7.61 2.18 -4.88
N ILE A 44 6.58 2.36 -4.04
CA ILE A 44 6.56 1.82 -2.67
C ILE A 44 6.41 0.30 -2.70
N VAL A 45 5.46 -0.20 -3.49
CA VAL A 45 5.21 -1.64 -3.62
C VAL A 45 6.45 -2.36 -4.16
N TYR A 46 7.14 -1.77 -5.13
CA TYR A 46 8.39 -2.30 -5.68
C TYR A 46 9.50 -2.36 -4.63
N GLU A 47 9.67 -1.29 -3.84
CA GLU A 47 10.68 -1.27 -2.79
C GLU A 47 10.41 -2.36 -1.75
N VAL A 48 9.16 -2.50 -1.31
CA VAL A 48 8.77 -3.55 -0.36
C VAL A 48 8.92 -4.95 -0.96
N ALA A 49 8.59 -5.15 -2.23
CA ALA A 49 8.66 -6.45 -2.89
C ALA A 49 10.09 -6.99 -3.04
N LYS A 50 11.13 -6.17 -2.81
CA LYS A 50 12.53 -6.61 -2.79
C LYS A 50 12.91 -7.40 -1.54
N HIS A 51 12.08 -7.34 -0.50
CA HIS A 51 12.41 -7.86 0.82
C HIS A 51 11.38 -8.89 1.28
N ASP A 52 11.88 -9.93 1.94
CA ASP A 52 11.06 -10.90 2.67
C ASP A 52 11.11 -10.59 4.16
N ALA A 53 10.15 -11.11 4.94
CA ALA A 53 10.10 -10.91 6.40
C ALA A 53 11.39 -11.39 7.10
N ASP A 54 11.99 -12.49 6.63
CA ASP A 54 13.24 -13.05 7.16
C ASP A 54 14.49 -12.24 6.81
N SER A 55 14.38 -11.34 5.82
CA SER A 55 15.46 -10.45 5.34
C SER A 55 15.04 -8.99 5.38
N TRP A 56 14.23 -8.63 6.38
CA TRP A 56 13.68 -7.29 6.52
C TRP A 56 14.79 -6.25 6.78
N PRO A 57 14.82 -5.13 6.03
CA PRO A 57 15.81 -4.07 6.23
C PRO A 57 15.72 -3.43 7.62
N SER A 58 16.81 -2.78 8.03
CA SER A 58 16.80 -1.96 9.25
C SER A 58 16.03 -0.66 9.04
N ASP A 59 15.61 -0.01 10.13
CA ASP A 59 14.95 1.30 10.10
C ASP A 59 15.74 2.34 9.30
N ASN A 60 17.07 2.33 9.42
CA ASN A 60 17.93 3.25 8.66
C ASN A 60 17.93 2.94 7.17
N ASP A 61 17.86 1.67 6.78
CA ASP A 61 17.78 1.30 5.37
C ASP A 61 16.45 1.78 4.79
N TRP A 62 15.34 1.61 5.52
CA TRP A 62 14.02 2.11 5.11
C TRP A 62 13.95 3.63 4.98
N ARG A 63 14.61 4.36 5.90
CA ARG A 63 14.76 5.82 5.77
C ARG A 63 15.44 6.22 4.47
N ILE A 64 16.39 5.42 3.99
CA ILE A 64 17.16 5.72 2.78
C ILE A 64 16.41 5.28 1.52
N SER A 65 15.81 4.09 1.54
CA SER A 65 15.21 3.47 0.36
C SER A 65 13.85 4.07 -0.01
N LEU A 66 13.06 4.50 0.97
CA LEU A 66 11.72 5.02 0.70
C LEU A 66 11.76 6.47 0.18
N PRO A 67 10.92 6.78 -0.83
CA PRO A 67 10.82 8.13 -1.38
C PRO A 67 10.50 9.19 -0.32
N SER A 68 11.10 10.38 -0.46
CA SER A 68 10.84 11.51 0.45
C SER A 68 9.36 11.89 0.53
N TRP A 69 8.65 11.88 -0.61
CA TRP A 69 7.23 12.21 -0.66
C TRP A 69 6.38 11.31 0.23
N PHE A 70 6.77 10.04 0.42
CA PHE A 70 6.03 9.09 1.24
C PHE A 70 6.29 9.36 2.72
N LYS A 71 7.55 9.60 3.10
CA LYS A 71 7.95 9.95 4.48
C LYS A 71 7.34 11.28 4.95
N GLU A 72 7.05 12.19 4.03
CA GLU A 72 6.29 13.42 4.35
C GLU A 72 4.81 13.17 4.66
N LYS A 73 4.25 12.04 4.20
CA LYS A 73 2.84 11.67 4.41
C LYS A 73 2.65 10.66 5.54
N VAL A 74 3.65 9.82 5.76
CA VAL A 74 3.73 8.84 6.85
C VAL A 74 4.93 9.24 7.70
N PRO A 75 4.75 10.20 8.63
CA PRO A 75 5.85 10.80 9.35
C PRO A 75 6.41 9.87 10.42
N GLU A 76 7.72 10.01 10.67
CA GLU A 76 8.33 9.52 11.91
C GLU A 76 7.86 10.44 13.04
N LEU A 77 7.05 9.91 13.96
CA LEU A 77 6.57 10.64 15.12
C LEU A 77 7.23 10.07 16.37
N ASN A 78 7.75 10.94 17.22
CA ASN A 78 8.13 10.53 18.56
C ASN A 78 6.86 10.37 19.44
N LYS A 79 7.06 9.84 20.65
CA LYS A 79 5.96 9.61 21.60
C LYS A 79 5.18 10.89 21.92
N GLU A 80 5.87 12.00 22.13
CA GLU A 80 5.24 13.27 22.51
C GLU A 80 4.40 13.83 21.36
N GLU A 81 4.90 13.75 20.12
CA GLU A 81 4.16 14.14 18.92
C GLU A 81 2.93 13.25 18.68
N THR A 82 3.08 11.94 18.91
CA THR A 82 1.96 10.98 18.81
C THR A 82 0.90 11.27 19.86
N ASP A 83 1.29 11.45 21.12
CA ASP A 83 0.37 11.77 22.22
C ASP A 83 -0.36 13.10 21.96
N GLN A 84 0.33 14.11 21.44
CA GLN A 84 -0.27 15.39 21.04
C GLN A 84 -1.26 15.24 19.89
N LEU A 85 -0.94 14.44 18.87
CA LEU A 85 -1.81 14.20 17.72
C LEU A 85 -3.10 13.49 18.16
N LEU A 86 -2.99 12.47 19.01
CA LEU A 86 -4.13 11.75 19.58
C LEU A 86 -4.97 12.62 20.51
N ALA A 87 -4.34 13.49 21.32
CA ALA A 87 -5.04 14.37 22.23
C ALA A 87 -5.77 15.52 21.51
N SER A 88 -5.23 16.01 20.40
CA SER A 88 -5.81 17.10 19.60
C SER A 88 -6.85 16.63 18.58
N THR A 89 -6.91 15.33 18.30
CA THR A 89 -7.85 14.75 17.33
C THR A 89 -9.00 14.04 18.05
N PRO A 90 -10.27 14.39 17.74
CA PRO A 90 -11.42 13.66 18.25
C PRO A 90 -11.29 12.15 17.99
N ARG A 91 -11.64 11.32 18.98
CA ARG A 91 -11.42 9.87 18.94
C ARG A 91 -12.11 9.19 17.74
N ASP A 92 -13.25 9.70 17.32
CA ASP A 92 -14.00 9.28 16.13
C ASP A 92 -13.27 9.57 14.81
N LYS A 93 -12.18 10.35 14.85
CA LYS A 93 -11.34 10.69 13.70
C LYS A 93 -9.94 10.10 13.77
N TRP A 94 -9.63 9.26 14.77
CA TRP A 94 -8.30 8.66 14.88
C TRP A 94 -7.94 7.82 13.64
N ASP A 95 -8.90 7.17 12.99
CA ASP A 95 -8.67 6.40 11.74
C ASP A 95 -8.30 7.28 10.53
N THR A 96 -8.43 8.61 10.67
CA THR A 96 -8.03 9.60 9.67
C THR A 96 -6.61 10.12 9.89
N LEU A 97 -6.00 9.80 11.04
CA LEU A 97 -4.61 10.16 11.31
C LEU A 97 -3.68 9.39 10.37
N PRO A 98 -2.56 10.00 9.96
CA PRO A 98 -1.53 9.29 9.23
C PRO A 98 -0.94 8.20 10.12
N TRP A 99 -0.49 7.12 9.51
CA TRP A 99 0.30 6.14 10.23
C TRP A 99 1.63 6.75 10.67
N GLU A 100 2.12 6.32 11.82
CA GLU A 100 3.51 6.55 12.20
C GLU A 100 4.41 5.62 11.36
N PHE A 101 5.51 6.16 10.86
CA PHE A 101 6.38 5.50 9.89
C PHE A 101 6.86 4.11 10.33
N PHE A 102 7.39 3.93 11.54
CA PHE A 102 7.87 2.61 11.98
C PHE A 102 6.75 1.63 12.24
N SER A 103 5.60 2.11 12.71
CA SER A 103 4.39 1.30 12.84
C SER A 103 3.91 0.79 11.47
N TRP A 104 4.01 1.61 10.43
CA TRP A 104 3.72 1.18 9.06
C TRP A 104 4.75 0.18 8.55
N ILE A 105 6.06 0.40 8.77
CA ILE A 105 7.12 -0.55 8.40
C ILE A 105 6.92 -1.92 9.05
N ASP A 106 6.58 -1.96 10.34
CA ASP A 106 6.32 -3.22 11.05
C ASP A 106 5.09 -3.94 10.46
N ALA A 107 4.02 -3.21 10.13
CA ALA A 107 2.85 -3.80 9.48
C ALA A 107 3.17 -4.33 8.06
N MET A 108 4.06 -3.65 7.34
CA MET A 108 4.52 -4.07 6.02
C MET A 108 5.41 -5.31 6.05
N ARG A 109 6.20 -5.52 7.12
CA ARG A 109 7.02 -6.74 7.31
C ARG A 109 6.16 -8.00 7.30
N ASP A 110 5.02 -7.92 7.98
CA ASP A 110 4.10 -9.04 8.15
C ASP A 110 2.90 -8.97 7.19
N ARG A 111 3.04 -8.26 6.05
CA ARG A 111 1.95 -8.12 5.08
C ARG A 111 1.54 -9.48 4.52
N GLY A 112 0.25 -9.77 4.57
CA GLY A 112 -0.31 -11.01 4.03
C GLY A 112 -0.68 -10.94 2.55
N TRP A 113 -0.55 -9.77 1.94
CA TRP A 113 -0.87 -9.52 0.53
C TRP A 113 0.38 -9.37 -0.33
N LYS A 114 0.25 -9.70 -1.62
CA LYS A 114 1.23 -9.42 -2.69
C LYS A 114 0.58 -8.65 -3.82
N TRP A 115 1.32 -7.77 -4.47
CA TRP A 115 0.86 -7.08 -5.67
C TRP A 115 0.50 -8.07 -6.78
N TRP A 116 -0.70 -7.92 -7.34
CA TRP A 116 -1.11 -8.74 -8.48
C TRP A 116 -1.06 -7.97 -9.80
N GLY A 117 -1.61 -6.76 -9.83
CA GLY A 117 -1.69 -5.92 -11.01
C GLY A 117 -2.74 -4.83 -10.88
N TYR A 118 -2.91 -4.04 -11.94
CA TYR A 118 -3.93 -3.00 -12.00
C TYR A 118 -4.43 -2.80 -13.43
N SER A 119 -5.68 -2.38 -13.57
CA SER A 119 -6.25 -1.88 -14.81
C SER A 119 -6.63 -0.41 -14.64
N GLN A 120 -6.28 0.43 -15.61
CA GLN A 120 -6.51 1.88 -15.54
C GLN A 120 -7.35 2.33 -16.74
N SER A 121 -8.34 3.19 -16.47
CA SER A 121 -9.15 3.86 -17.48
C SER A 121 -9.29 5.34 -17.10
N GLY A 122 -8.42 6.18 -17.67
CA GLY A 122 -8.37 7.61 -17.34
C GLY A 122 -7.84 7.84 -15.92
N ASN A 123 -8.63 8.54 -15.09
CA ASN A 123 -8.34 8.76 -13.68
C ASN A 123 -8.79 7.61 -12.78
N LEU A 124 -9.62 6.68 -13.28
CA LEU A 124 -10.08 5.54 -12.52
C LEU A 124 -9.14 4.35 -12.72
N ALA A 125 -8.92 3.58 -11.65
CA ALA A 125 -8.21 2.31 -11.73
C ALA A 125 -8.81 1.27 -10.80
N THR A 126 -8.68 0.01 -11.20
CA THR A 126 -8.86 -1.14 -10.31
C THR A 126 -7.49 -1.70 -10.00
N ILE A 127 -7.14 -1.77 -8.72
CA ILE A 127 -5.89 -2.37 -8.23
C ILE A 127 -6.25 -3.68 -7.53
N VAL A 128 -5.46 -4.72 -7.79
CA VAL A 128 -5.69 -6.05 -7.21
C VAL A 128 -4.44 -6.49 -6.46
N LEU A 129 -4.67 -6.97 -5.25
CA LEU A 129 -3.70 -7.70 -4.44
C LEU A 129 -4.10 -9.17 -4.37
N HIS A 130 -3.11 -10.04 -4.25
CA HIS A 130 -3.29 -11.45 -3.93
C HIS A 130 -3.05 -11.67 -2.43
N ILE A 131 -4.06 -12.14 -1.71
CA ILE A 131 -3.91 -12.52 -0.30
C ILE A 131 -3.25 -13.90 -0.21
N ALA A 132 -1.97 -13.89 0.19
CA ALA A 132 -1.15 -15.08 0.31
C ALA A 132 -1.19 -15.67 1.73
N THR A 133 -1.30 -14.84 2.76
CA THR A 133 -1.30 -15.26 4.18
C THR A 133 -2.19 -14.35 5.04
N TYR A 134 -2.51 -14.80 6.26
CA TYR A 134 -3.23 -14.03 7.27
C TYR A 134 -2.30 -13.71 8.47
N PRO A 135 -2.42 -12.54 9.12
CA PRO A 135 -3.32 -11.44 8.78
C PRO A 135 -2.90 -10.72 7.50
N GLU A 136 -3.86 -10.25 6.73
CA GLU A 136 -3.62 -9.62 5.43
C GLU A 136 -2.89 -8.28 5.55
N ARG A 137 -3.09 -7.51 6.63
CA ARG A 137 -2.56 -6.13 6.82
C ARG A 137 -2.90 -5.19 5.66
N ILE A 138 -4.14 -5.23 5.23
CA ILE A 138 -4.64 -4.41 4.12
C ILE A 138 -4.68 -2.92 4.48
N ASP A 139 -4.88 -2.58 5.74
CA ASP A 139 -4.73 -1.24 6.29
C ASP A 139 -3.38 -0.60 5.93
N ALA A 140 -2.28 -1.35 5.97
CA ALA A 140 -0.97 -0.85 5.55
C ALA A 140 -0.91 -0.51 4.05
N PHE A 141 -1.65 -1.24 3.20
CA PHE A 141 -1.79 -0.89 1.79
C PHE A 141 -2.68 0.34 1.56
N ARG A 142 -3.77 0.47 2.31
CA ARG A 142 -4.63 1.67 2.25
C ARG A 142 -3.83 2.94 2.52
N GLU A 143 -2.84 2.87 3.41
CA GLU A 143 -1.98 4.02 3.69
C GLU A 143 -1.10 4.40 2.48
N ILE A 144 -0.63 3.43 1.69
CA ILE A 144 0.07 3.73 0.42
C ILE A 144 -0.85 4.51 -0.52
N LEU A 145 -2.11 4.07 -0.69
CA LEU A 145 -3.09 4.76 -1.53
C LEU A 145 -3.36 6.18 -1.01
N ARG A 146 -3.61 6.32 0.29
CA ARG A 146 -3.86 7.63 0.94
C ARG A 146 -2.67 8.58 0.77
N ALA A 147 -1.45 8.12 1.01
CA ALA A 147 -0.24 8.91 0.88
C ALA A 147 0.03 9.34 -0.58
N ALA A 148 -0.32 8.47 -1.55
CA ALA A 148 -0.26 8.80 -2.97
C ALA A 148 -1.32 9.83 -3.41
N GLY A 149 -2.26 10.21 -2.53
CA GLY A 149 -3.36 11.13 -2.83
C GLY A 149 -4.52 10.45 -3.57
N VAL A 150 -4.60 9.12 -3.50
CA VAL A 150 -5.60 8.31 -4.20
C VAL A 150 -6.84 8.14 -3.32
N LYS A 151 -8.01 8.34 -3.91
CA LYS A 151 -9.29 8.14 -3.23
C LYS A 151 -9.79 6.73 -3.49
N ILE A 152 -10.09 5.98 -2.43
CA ILE A 152 -10.71 4.66 -2.52
C ILE A 152 -12.22 4.86 -2.69
N GLU A 153 -12.78 4.42 -3.82
CA GLU A 153 -14.21 4.48 -4.10
C GLU A 153 -14.91 3.19 -3.66
N ARG A 154 -14.24 2.04 -3.83
CA ARG A 154 -14.72 0.73 -3.40
C ARG A 154 -13.55 -0.13 -2.98
N GLU A 155 -13.80 -0.93 -1.96
CA GLU A 155 -12.88 -1.97 -1.50
C GLU A 155 -13.66 -3.26 -1.29
N GLN A 156 -13.13 -4.38 -1.78
CA GLN A 156 -13.75 -5.69 -1.60
C GLN A 156 -12.74 -6.83 -1.56
N TYR A 157 -13.01 -7.82 -0.73
CA TYR A 157 -12.39 -9.13 -0.85
C TYR A 157 -13.26 -10.00 -1.77
N GLY A 158 -12.67 -10.49 -2.86
CA GLY A 158 -13.37 -11.38 -3.78
C GLY A 158 -13.18 -12.83 -3.35
N GLU A 159 -14.26 -13.51 -2.97
CA GLU A 159 -14.28 -14.97 -3.00
C GLU A 159 -14.61 -15.40 -4.43
N ILE A 160 -13.69 -16.12 -5.09
CA ILE A 160 -14.01 -16.78 -6.36
C ILE A 160 -15.03 -17.87 -6.03
N SER A 161 -16.27 -17.68 -6.49
CA SER A 161 -17.32 -18.69 -6.46
C SER A 161 -17.17 -19.68 -7.61
#